data_AF-K1ZQ52-F1
#
_entry.id   AF-K1ZQ52-F1
#
_cell.length_a   1.000
_cell.length_b   1.000
_cell.length_c   1.000
_cell.angle_alpha   90.00
_cell.angle_beta   90.00
_cell.angle_gamma   90.00
#
_symmetry.space_group_name_H-M   'P 1'
#
loop_
_entity.id
_entity.type
_entity.pdbx_description
1 polymer ?
#
loop_
_entity_poly.entity_id
_entity_poly.type
_entity_poly.pdbx_seq_one_letter_code
_entity_poly.pdbx_strand_id
1 'polypeptide(L)'
;MIDLVSIKCHVWPMRAKVSVAMYFMITLTGLLLSLGVVAKKTDEVGPHSSLVLVAGQTMRHFDIDKDGVLNRYENSLYNSHKIFGYPLITKPSEALYDINHNLMLEPFEQQTYLKDKKSGTSSRTNNKH
;
A
#
# COMPACT_ATOMS: atom_id res chain seq x y z
N MET A 1 15.28 49.35 -6.69
CA MET A 1 16.11 49.46 -7.91
C MET A 1 17.43 48.80 -7.56
N ILE A 2 17.56 47.48 -7.70
CA ILE A 2 17.79 46.67 -8.92
C ILE A 2 19.14 47.02 -9.58
N ASP A 3 20.07 46.06 -9.44
CA ASP A 3 21.17 45.62 -10.33
C ASP A 3 22.27 46.63 -10.73
N LEU A 4 23.54 46.28 -11.02
CA LEU A 4 24.10 45.12 -11.71
C LEU A 4 25.61 44.94 -11.36
N VAL A 5 26.01 43.68 -11.11
CA VAL A 5 27.13 42.94 -11.76
C VAL A 5 28.59 43.37 -11.54
N SER A 6 29.40 42.47 -10.98
CA SER A 6 30.38 41.73 -11.80
C SER A 6 31.01 40.53 -11.08
N ILE A 7 30.89 39.38 -11.75
CA ILE A 7 31.36 38.05 -11.37
C ILE A 7 32.87 37.95 -11.67
N LYS A 8 33.63 37.34 -10.75
CA LYS A 8 34.90 36.71 -11.14
C LYS A 8 35.16 35.44 -10.34
N CYS A 9 34.57 34.35 -10.84
CA CYS A 9 35.08 33.00 -10.63
C CYS A 9 36.10 32.68 -11.73
N HIS A 10 37.22 32.02 -11.37
CA HIS A 10 38.10 31.14 -12.16
C HIS A 10 39.51 31.21 -11.54
N VAL A 11 40.30 30.16 -11.29
CA VAL A 11 40.18 28.70 -11.40
C VAL A 11 41.36 28.11 -10.60
N TRP A 12 41.17 26.96 -9.98
CA TRP A 12 42.17 26.14 -9.25
C TRP A 12 43.26 25.55 -10.18
N PRO A 13 44.43 25.06 -9.67
CA PRO A 13 44.53 23.63 -9.33
C PRO A 13 45.51 23.25 -8.19
N MET A 14 45.13 22.18 -7.45
CA MET A 14 45.97 21.10 -6.88
C MET A 14 46.97 21.45 -5.74
N ARG A 15 47.23 20.65 -4.70
CA ARG A 15 47.15 19.19 -4.53
C ARG A 15 47.44 18.81 -3.04
N ALA A 16 46.80 17.72 -2.61
CA ALA A 16 47.28 16.69 -1.65
C ALA A 16 47.43 17.09 -0.17
N LYS A 17 47.01 16.30 0.83
CA LYS A 17 46.98 14.83 0.93
C LYS A 17 45.75 14.37 1.71
N VAL A 18 44.93 13.54 1.08
CA VAL A 18 43.86 12.77 1.72
C VAL A 18 44.53 11.59 2.42
N SER A 19 44.38 11.47 3.74
CA SER A 19 44.79 10.28 4.48
C SER A 19 43.66 9.25 4.43
N VAL A 20 43.64 8.47 3.34
CA VAL A 20 42.82 7.25 3.19
C VAL A 20 43.68 6.07 3.64
N ALA A 21 43.61 5.70 4.91
CA ALA A 21 43.98 4.36 5.42
C ALA A 21 43.73 4.30 6.94
N MET A 22 43.28 3.15 7.43
CA MET A 22 43.17 2.76 8.85
C MET A 22 41.88 3.06 9.62
N TYR A 23 40.72 3.03 8.98
CA TYR A 23 39.48 2.62 9.68
C TYR A 23 38.71 1.51 8.93
N PHE A 24 39.43 0.70 8.15
CA PHE A 24 38.88 -0.40 7.37
C PHE A 24 39.13 -1.79 8.00
N MET A 25 39.61 -1.87 9.24
CA MET A 25 39.98 -3.13 9.90
C MET A 25 39.64 -3.14 11.40
N ILE A 26 38.40 -2.78 11.75
CA ILE A 26 37.74 -3.34 12.94
C ILE A 26 36.56 -4.17 12.39
N THR A 27 36.86 -5.31 11.77
CA THR A 27 36.63 -6.62 12.39
C THR A 27 35.23 -6.75 13.03
N LEU A 28 34.22 -7.18 12.28
CA LEU A 28 34.03 -8.58 11.88
C LEU A 28 33.67 -9.53 13.05
N THR A 29 33.34 -9.03 14.23
CA THR A 29 32.78 -9.84 15.35
C THR A 29 31.59 -9.17 16.05
N GLY A 30 30.93 -8.23 15.37
CA GLY A 30 29.77 -7.51 15.90
C GLY A 30 28.49 -7.88 15.18
N LEU A 31 27.91 -9.01 15.58
CA LEU A 31 26.48 -9.27 15.43
C LEU A 31 25.97 -9.53 14.01
N LEU A 32 26.54 -10.59 13.44
CA LEU A 32 25.91 -11.50 12.48
C LEU A 32 24.77 -12.29 13.18
N LEU A 33 23.83 -11.56 13.82
CA LEU A 33 22.74 -12.09 14.64
C LEU A 33 21.52 -11.14 14.62
N SER A 34 21.08 -10.77 13.41
CA SER A 34 19.68 -10.42 13.20
C SER A 34 19.16 -10.91 11.84
N LEU A 35 19.68 -12.04 11.38
CA LEU A 35 18.91 -12.97 10.53
C LEU A 35 17.79 -13.58 11.39
N GLY A 36 16.86 -12.73 11.81
CA GLY A 36 15.53 -13.13 12.23
C GLY A 36 14.75 -13.53 10.99
N VAL A 37 15.19 -14.61 10.33
CA VAL A 37 14.32 -15.41 9.49
C VAL A 37 13.28 -15.95 10.47
N VAL A 38 12.19 -15.21 10.65
CA VAL A 38 10.96 -15.75 11.21
C VAL A 38 10.45 -16.73 10.14
N ALA A 39 10.96 -17.95 10.23
CA ALA A 39 10.38 -19.10 9.57
C ALA A 39 9.00 -19.31 10.21
N LYS A 40 7.97 -18.66 9.67
CA LYS A 40 6.59 -19.10 9.87
C LYS A 40 6.38 -20.34 9.01
N LYS A 41 6.91 -21.48 9.46
CA LYS A 41 6.33 -22.77 9.12
C LYS A 41 5.41 -23.18 10.26
N THR A 42 4.13 -23.00 9.99
CA THR A 42 3.08 -23.84 10.55
C THR A 42 2.21 -24.21 9.37
N ASP A 43 2.60 -25.31 8.70
CA ASP A 43 1.69 -26.09 7.88
C ASP A 43 0.76 -26.80 8.86
N GLU A 44 -0.33 -26.16 9.28
CA GLU A 44 -1.40 -26.82 10.03
C GLU A 44 -2.64 -26.89 9.14
N VAL A 45 -2.95 -28.12 8.74
CA VAL A 45 -4.16 -28.50 8.02
C VAL A 45 -5.31 -28.64 9.03
N GLY A 46 -6.23 -27.66 9.03
CA GLY A 46 -7.60 -27.71 9.57
C GLY A 46 -7.76 -27.26 11.03
N PRO A 47 -8.81 -26.48 11.39
CA PRO A 47 -10.16 -26.52 10.83
C PRO A 47 -10.56 -25.27 10.03
N HIS A 48 -11.56 -25.43 9.18
CA HIS A 48 -12.18 -24.43 8.30
C HIS A 48 -12.95 -23.31 9.06
N SER A 49 -12.34 -22.68 10.07
CA SER A 49 -12.89 -21.50 10.76
C SER A 49 -11.81 -20.74 11.55
N SER A 50 -10.66 -20.43 10.94
CA SER A 50 -9.73 -19.48 11.54
C SER A 50 -10.30 -18.07 11.40
N LEU A 51 -10.88 -17.55 12.49
CA LEU A 51 -11.14 -16.13 12.62
C LEU A 51 -9.80 -15.40 12.52
N VAL A 52 -9.68 -14.48 11.55
CA VAL A 52 -8.42 -13.76 11.30
C VAL A 52 -8.49 -12.42 12.02
N LEU A 53 -7.62 -12.20 13.01
CA LEU A 53 -7.54 -10.92 13.70
C LEU A 53 -7.24 -9.79 12.71
N VAL A 54 -8.03 -8.72 12.79
CA VAL A 54 -7.89 -7.57 11.90
C VAL A 54 -6.62 -6.79 12.23
N ALA A 55 -5.69 -6.78 11.27
CA ALA A 55 -4.43 -6.07 11.38
C ALA A 55 -4.28 -5.04 10.25
N GLY A 56 -4.24 -3.76 10.61
CA GLY A 56 -4.04 -2.65 9.67
C GLY A 56 -5.32 -2.16 9.00
N GLN A 57 -5.18 -1.08 8.22
CA GLN A 57 -6.31 -0.34 7.67
C GLN A 57 -7.06 -1.11 6.56
N THR A 58 -6.33 -1.85 5.72
CA THR A 58 -6.93 -2.64 4.65
C THR A 58 -7.81 -3.77 5.19
N MET A 59 -7.39 -4.49 6.23
CA MET A 59 -8.23 -5.53 6.82
C MET A 59 -9.47 -4.93 7.50
N ARG A 60 -9.34 -3.78 8.18
CA ARG A 60 -10.48 -3.05 8.77
C ARG A 60 -11.52 -2.62 7.74
N HIS A 61 -11.14 -2.49 6.47
CA HIS A 61 -12.09 -2.19 5.39
C HIS A 61 -13.03 -3.37 5.10
N PHE A 62 -12.56 -4.59 5.33
CA PHE A 62 -13.33 -5.82 5.09
C PHE A 62 -14.01 -6.35 6.35
N ASP A 63 -13.72 -5.78 7.52
CA ASP A 63 -14.40 -6.03 8.79
C ASP A 63 -15.77 -5.30 8.80
N ILE A 64 -16.79 -5.97 8.26
CA ILE A 64 -18.11 -5.40 7.99
C ILE A 64 -18.90 -5.26 9.29
N ASP A 65 -18.85 -6.29 10.14
CA ASP A 65 -19.51 -6.31 11.44
C ASP A 65 -18.76 -5.51 12.52
N LYS A 66 -17.49 -5.16 12.27
CA LYS A 66 -16.62 -4.33 13.14
C LYS A 66 -16.32 -5.00 14.48
N ASP A 67 -16.28 -6.32 14.49
CA ASP A 67 -15.98 -7.10 15.70
C ASP A 67 -14.47 -7.29 15.92
N GLY A 68 -13.63 -6.85 14.96
CA GLY A 68 -12.18 -6.93 15.01
C GLY A 68 -11.59 -8.27 14.53
N VAL A 69 -12.42 -9.17 13.99
CA VAL A 69 -12.00 -10.43 13.36
C VAL A 69 -12.67 -10.60 12.00
N LEU A 70 -11.92 -11.02 10.98
CA LEU A 70 -12.51 -11.37 9.70
C LEU A 70 -13.11 -12.77 9.78
N ASN A 71 -14.41 -12.86 9.51
CA ASN A 71 -15.09 -14.12 9.26
C ASN A 71 -14.67 -14.71 7.89
N ARG A 72 -15.18 -15.91 7.55
CA ARG A 72 -14.79 -16.61 6.31
C ARG A 72 -15.07 -15.78 5.05
N TYR A 73 -16.18 -15.06 5.00
CA TYR A 73 -16.57 -14.25 3.85
C TYR A 73 -15.69 -13.01 3.73
N GLU A 74 -15.51 -12.28 4.82
CA GLU A 74 -14.68 -11.08 4.86
C GLU A 74 -13.21 -11.38 4.54
N ASN A 75 -12.69 -12.49 5.09
CA ASN A 75 -11.34 -12.96 4.75
C ASN A 75 -11.24 -13.36 3.28
N SER A 76 -12.31 -13.89 2.67
CA SER A 76 -12.34 -14.16 1.22
C SER A 76 -12.24 -12.87 0.42
N LEU A 77 -12.99 -11.82 0.79
CA LEU A 77 -12.92 -10.51 0.13
C LEU A 77 -11.53 -9.89 0.25
N TYR A 78 -10.95 -9.92 1.47
CA TYR A 78 -9.60 -9.44 1.72
C TYR A 78 -8.55 -10.18 0.86
N ASN A 79 -8.67 -11.52 0.72
CA ASN A 79 -7.76 -12.29 -0.12
C ASN A 79 -7.94 -11.98 -1.61
N SER A 80 -9.16 -11.79 -2.09
CA SER A 80 -9.43 -11.31 -3.45
C SER A 80 -8.75 -9.97 -3.69
N HIS A 81 -8.88 -9.02 -2.76
CA HIS A 81 -8.18 -7.73 -2.85
C HIS A 81 -6.66 -7.90 -2.90
N LYS A 82 -6.09 -8.78 -2.08
CA LYS A 82 -4.66 -9.06 -2.05
C LYS A 82 -4.15 -9.64 -3.37
N ILE A 83 -4.97 -10.43 -4.07
CA ILE A 83 -4.63 -11.05 -5.36
C ILE A 83 -4.76 -10.03 -6.49
N PHE A 84 -5.88 -9.32 -6.57
CA PHE A 84 -6.22 -8.48 -7.72
C PHE A 84 -5.77 -7.02 -7.58
N GLY A 85 -5.61 -6.52 -6.35
CA GLY A 85 -5.20 -5.14 -6.08
C GLY A 85 -6.21 -4.08 -6.52
N TYR A 86 -7.49 -4.45 -6.65
CA TYR A 86 -8.54 -3.52 -7.07
C TYR A 86 -8.76 -2.41 -6.02
N PRO A 87 -9.02 -1.16 -6.44
CA PRO A 87 -9.26 -0.06 -5.51
C PRO A 87 -10.39 -0.37 -4.53
N LEU A 88 -10.17 -0.08 -3.25
CA LEU A 88 -11.20 -0.17 -2.23
C LEU A 88 -12.20 0.98 -2.37
N ILE A 89 -13.47 0.68 -2.10
CA ILE A 89 -14.53 1.69 -2.07
C ILE A 89 -14.37 2.52 -0.81
N THR A 90 -13.99 3.79 -0.95
CA THR A 90 -13.79 4.69 0.20
C THR A 90 -14.91 5.71 0.35
N LYS A 91 -15.74 5.87 -0.69
CA LYS A 91 -16.78 6.89 -0.74
C LYS A 91 -18.15 6.28 -1.05
N PRO A 92 -19.24 6.83 -0.50
CA PRO A 92 -20.60 6.40 -0.87
C PRO A 92 -20.88 6.49 -2.37
N SER A 93 -20.28 7.46 -3.07
CA SER A 93 -20.42 7.59 -4.53
C SER A 93 -19.78 6.44 -5.31
N GLU A 94 -18.73 5.82 -4.77
CA GLU A 94 -18.05 4.68 -5.39
C GLU A 94 -18.88 3.40 -5.19
N ALA A 95 -19.55 3.27 -4.04
CA ALA A 95 -20.43 2.13 -3.72
C ALA A 95 -21.60 1.95 -4.69
N LEU A 96 -22.03 3.01 -5.39
CA LEU A 96 -23.05 2.90 -6.44
C LEU A 96 -22.56 2.09 -7.64
N TYR A 97 -21.24 1.99 -7.84
CA TYR A 97 -20.64 1.34 -9.00
C TYR A 97 -20.24 -0.12 -8.73
N ASP A 98 -20.13 -0.52 -7.46
CA ASP A 98 -19.86 -1.89 -7.01
C ASP A 98 -21.11 -2.77 -7.20
N ILE A 99 -21.10 -3.54 -8.29
CA ILE A 99 -22.23 -4.35 -8.73
C ILE A 99 -22.30 -5.65 -7.93
N ASN A 100 -21.15 -6.23 -7.62
CA ASN A 100 -21.05 -7.52 -6.97
C ASN A 100 -20.92 -7.42 -5.44
N HIS A 101 -20.98 -6.20 -4.90
CA HIS A 101 -20.96 -5.89 -3.48
C HIS A 101 -19.73 -6.46 -2.77
N ASN A 102 -18.58 -6.41 -3.43
CA ASN A 102 -17.33 -6.98 -2.94
C ASN A 102 -16.43 -5.96 -2.22
N LEU A 103 -16.91 -4.73 -2.01
CA LEU A 103 -16.22 -3.61 -1.37
C LEU A 103 -15.03 -3.05 -2.15
N MET A 104 -14.89 -3.43 -3.42
CA MET A 104 -13.86 -3.01 -4.35
C MET A 104 -14.50 -2.51 -5.65
N LEU A 105 -13.71 -1.78 -6.45
CA LEU A 105 -14.09 -1.44 -7.81
C LEU A 105 -13.25 -2.26 -8.79
N GLU A 106 -13.89 -3.21 -9.45
CA GLU A 106 -13.27 -3.93 -10.56
C GLU A 106 -12.94 -2.97 -11.73
N PRO A 107 -12.04 -3.36 -12.65
CA PRO A 107 -11.59 -2.47 -13.72
C PRO A 107 -12.72 -1.82 -14.53
N PHE A 108 -13.80 -2.56 -14.80
CA PHE A 108 -14.95 -2.04 -15.55
C PHE A 108 -15.81 -1.07 -14.71
N GLU A 109 -15.99 -1.35 -13.42
CA GLU A 109 -16.73 -0.50 -12.47
C GLU A 109 -15.98 0.81 -12.25
N GLN A 110 -14.66 0.71 -12.05
CA GLN A 110 -13.78 1.85 -11.90
C GLN A 110 -13.79 2.76 -13.14
N GLN A 111 -13.72 2.18 -14.34
CA GLN A 111 -13.81 2.96 -15.58
C GLN A 111 -15.13 3.72 -15.70
N THR A 112 -16.24 3.07 -15.33
CA THR A 112 -17.57 3.69 -15.36
C THR A 112 -17.65 4.84 -14.34
N TYR A 113 -17.17 4.64 -13.11
CA TYR A 113 -17.09 5.68 -12.09
C TYR A 113 -16.26 6.89 -12.57
N LEU A 114 -15.08 6.64 -13.15
CA LEU A 114 -14.21 7.72 -13.64
C LEU A 114 -14.83 8.49 -14.81
N LYS A 115 -15.53 7.79 -15.71
CA LYS A 115 -16.24 8.42 -16.84
C LYS A 115 -17.33 9.36 -16.34
N ASP A 116 -18.18 8.88 -15.45
CA ASP A 116 -19.29 9.63 -14.85
C ASP A 116 -18.79 10.82 -14.02
N LYS A 117 -17.71 10.61 -13.24
CA LYS A 117 -17.05 11.67 -12.49
C LYS A 117 -16.50 12.77 -13.39
N LYS A 118 -15.99 12.42 -14.57
CA LYS A 118 -15.48 13.39 -15.56
C LYS A 118 -16.60 14.15 -16.28
N SER A 119 -17.74 13.50 -16.55
CA SER A 119 -18.88 14.13 -17.21
C SER A 119 -19.78 14.93 -16.27
N GLY A 120 -19.61 14.77 -14.95
CA GLY A 120 -20.48 15.41 -13.95
C GLY A 120 -21.89 14.81 -13.90
N THR A 121 -22.10 13.66 -14.53
CA THR A 121 -23.39 12.95 -14.58
C THR A 121 -23.26 11.60 -13.90
N SER A 122 -24.07 11.35 -12.87
CA SER A 122 -24.17 10.01 -12.29
C SER A 122 -25.16 9.19 -13.10
N SER A 123 -24.68 8.15 -13.79
CA SER A 123 -25.51 7.26 -14.61
C SER A 123 -26.32 6.25 -13.78
N ARG A 124 -26.11 6.21 -12.46
CA ARG A 124 -26.68 5.22 -11.54
C ARG A 124 -27.51 5.88 -10.45
N THR A 125 -28.76 6.21 -10.78
CA THR A 125 -29.84 6.38 -9.81
C THR A 125 -30.33 5.00 -9.36
N ASN A 126 -30.43 4.80 -8.04
CA ASN A 126 -30.82 3.55 -7.38
C ASN A 126 -32.09 2.90 -7.99
N ASN A 127 -31.95 1.84 -8.77
CA ASN A 127 -33.03 0.86 -8.95
C ASN A 127 -32.99 -0.07 -7.74
N LYS A 128 -33.59 0.38 -6.62
CA LYS A 128 -34.06 -0.53 -5.57
C LYS A 128 -35.32 -1.21 -6.11
N HIS A 129 -35.26 -2.53 -6.30
CA HIS A 129 -36.44 -3.36 -6.53
C HIS A 129 -36.61 -4.35 -5.39
#